data_AF-A0A939CQU0-F1
#
_entry.id   AF-A0A939CQU0-F1
#
_cell.length_a   1.000
_cell.length_b   1.000
_cell.length_c   1.000
_cell.angle_alpha   90.00
_cell.angle_beta   90.00
_cell.angle_gamma   90.00
#
_symmetry.space_group_name_H-M   'P 1'
#
loop_
_entity.id
_entity.type
_entity.pdbx_description
1 polymer ?
#
loop_
_entity_poly.entity_id
_entity_poly.type
_entity_poly.pdbx_seq_one_letter_code
_entity_poly.pdbx_strand_id
1 'polypeptide(L)'
;MSQTLNNAILQLQNNPLHSLEEWEEDLLNRYPDPDSIVKEGKTTEEYRNYETTIRDTVKEFYRLNHINQTYNFVLQKEKEFLKFDKKEMSVWDAVEFLNQLVDDSDPDTDMDQLQHLLQTSEAIRADNHPDWMVLTGFFHDMGKVLCLFGEPQWATVGDTYPVGCAFSDKIVFSEFFKENPDYHNPDYNTKYGIYEPNCGLSNVHMSWGHDEYFYQMMKNYLPEPALYMLRYHSFYPQHRDNAYEHLMDKHDREMFKWVRLFNPYDLYSKNPIPPDWQKLKPYYEDLVAKYLPTTLKF
;
A
#
# COMPACT_ATOMS: atom_id res chain seq x y z
N MET A 1 16.65 8.67 -47.40
CA MET A 1 15.98 7.47 -46.86
C MET A 1 16.67 6.85 -45.63
N SER A 2 17.99 7.01 -45.42
CA SER A 2 18.70 6.37 -44.29
C SER A 2 18.60 7.10 -42.93
N GLN A 3 18.54 8.44 -42.90
CA GLN A 3 18.47 9.18 -41.62
C GLN A 3 17.09 9.11 -40.95
N THR A 4 16.01 9.07 -41.73
CA THR A 4 14.64 9.00 -41.21
C THR A 4 14.32 7.62 -40.62
N LEU A 5 14.85 6.55 -41.24
CA LEU A 5 14.72 5.19 -40.71
C LEU A 5 15.55 5.00 -39.42
N ASN A 6 16.78 5.54 -39.38
CA ASN A 6 17.61 5.46 -38.18
C ASN A 6 17.04 6.28 -37.01
N ASN A 7 16.43 7.44 -37.27
CA ASN A 7 15.74 8.21 -36.23
C ASN A 7 14.47 7.52 -35.74
N ALA A 8 13.73 6.82 -36.62
CA ALA A 8 12.57 6.03 -36.21
C ALA A 8 12.97 4.79 -35.39
N ILE A 9 14.08 4.14 -35.73
CA ILE A 9 14.62 3.00 -34.97
C ILE A 9 15.17 3.46 -33.60
N LEU A 10 15.83 4.61 -33.53
CA LEU A 10 16.28 5.22 -32.27
C LEU A 10 15.12 5.72 -31.40
N GLN A 11 14.02 6.18 -31.99
CA GLN A 11 12.79 6.49 -31.24
C GLN A 11 12.09 5.24 -30.71
N LEU A 12 12.01 4.16 -31.51
CA LEU A 12 11.45 2.87 -31.10
C LEU A 12 12.27 2.17 -30.02
N GLN A 13 13.59 2.40 -29.96
CA GLN A 13 14.46 1.86 -28.91
C GLN A 13 14.37 2.62 -27.58
N ASN A 14 13.87 3.86 -27.58
CA ASN A 14 13.76 4.70 -26.38
C ASN A 14 12.32 4.85 -25.85
N ASN A 15 11.30 4.39 -26.58
CA ASN A 15 9.93 4.26 -26.11
C ASN A 15 9.19 3.21 -26.96
N PRO A 16 9.05 1.96 -26.47
CA PRO A 16 8.54 0.86 -27.30
C PRO A 16 7.03 0.91 -27.57
N LEU A 17 6.27 1.83 -26.97
CA LEU A 17 4.80 1.86 -27.02
C LEU A 17 4.28 3.25 -27.40
N HIS A 18 3.20 3.29 -28.18
CA HIS A 18 2.73 4.50 -28.87
C HIS A 18 1.85 5.42 -27.98
N SER A 19 1.48 4.96 -26.78
CA SER A 19 0.72 5.73 -25.78
C SER A 19 1.01 5.24 -24.35
N LEU A 20 0.66 6.06 -23.35
CA LEU A 20 0.69 5.64 -21.95
C LEU A 20 -0.21 4.42 -21.72
N GLU A 21 -1.39 4.36 -22.35
CA GLU A 21 -2.35 3.26 -22.22
C GLU A 21 -1.79 1.92 -22.72
N GLU A 22 -1.12 1.91 -23.88
CA GLU A 22 -0.44 0.71 -24.40
C GLU A 22 0.71 0.26 -23.49
N TRP A 23 1.40 1.23 -22.90
CA TRP A 23 2.46 0.99 -21.93
C TRP A 23 1.93 0.44 -20.59
N GLU A 24 0.79 0.91 -20.14
CA GLU A 24 0.07 0.35 -18.99
C GLU A 24 -0.42 -1.08 -19.26
N GLU A 25 -0.98 -1.36 -20.44
CA GLU A 25 -1.43 -2.71 -20.82
C GLU A 25 -0.28 -3.70 -20.96
N ASP A 26 0.84 -3.30 -21.56
CA ASP A 26 2.06 -4.13 -21.64
C ASP A 26 2.63 -4.48 -20.26
N LEU A 27 2.65 -3.52 -19.32
CA LEU A 27 3.07 -3.81 -17.95
C LEU A 27 2.15 -4.80 -17.24
N LEU A 28 0.84 -4.68 -17.45
CA LEU A 28 -0.13 -5.61 -16.85
C LEU A 28 0.01 -7.00 -17.45
N ASN A 29 0.35 -7.13 -18.73
CA ASN A 29 0.67 -8.44 -19.32
C ASN A 29 1.94 -9.07 -18.73
N ARG A 30 2.77 -8.27 -18.05
CA ARG A 30 3.96 -8.68 -17.30
C ARG A 30 3.72 -8.75 -15.79
N TYR A 31 2.49 -9.05 -15.33
CA TYR A 31 2.26 -9.36 -13.92
C TYR A 31 3.37 -10.28 -13.42
N PRO A 32 4.14 -9.88 -12.39
CA PRO A 32 5.28 -10.65 -11.99
C PRO A 32 4.77 -11.99 -11.46
N ASP A 33 5.36 -13.08 -11.95
CA ASP A 33 5.14 -14.39 -11.37
C ASP A 33 5.64 -14.32 -9.92
N PRO A 34 4.81 -14.50 -8.88
CA PRO A 34 5.24 -14.51 -7.49
C PRO A 34 6.48 -15.37 -7.27
N ASP A 35 6.57 -16.52 -7.93
CA ASP A 35 7.70 -17.45 -7.84
C ASP A 35 8.99 -16.89 -8.46
N SER A 36 8.89 -15.88 -9.34
CA SER A 36 10.03 -15.15 -9.90
C SER A 36 10.54 -14.00 -9.00
N ILE A 37 9.70 -13.52 -8.07
CA ILE A 37 10.08 -12.50 -7.09
C ILE A 37 10.64 -13.14 -5.82
N VAL A 38 10.00 -14.23 -5.36
CA VAL A 38 10.45 -14.99 -4.20
C VAL A 38 11.88 -15.50 -4.46
N LYS A 39 12.83 -15.10 -3.62
CA LYS A 39 14.22 -15.60 -3.67
C LYS A 39 14.46 -16.71 -2.66
N GLU A 40 15.39 -17.61 -2.99
CA GLU A 40 15.74 -18.85 -2.30
C GLU A 40 15.41 -18.91 -0.79
N GLY A 41 14.55 -19.85 -0.39
CA GLY A 41 14.36 -20.25 1.02
C GLY A 41 12.95 -20.12 1.60
N LYS A 42 12.01 -19.49 0.89
CA LYS A 42 10.56 -19.52 1.16
C LYS A 42 9.77 -19.84 -0.11
N THR A 43 8.59 -20.42 0.03
CA THR A 43 7.59 -20.67 -1.03
C THR A 43 6.47 -19.64 -0.93
N THR A 44 5.71 -19.41 -2.00
CA THR A 44 4.60 -18.44 -1.99
C THR A 44 3.50 -18.82 -0.99
N GLU A 45 3.34 -20.11 -0.70
CA GLU A 45 2.39 -20.64 0.29
C GLU A 45 2.78 -20.37 1.76
N GLU A 46 4.05 -20.04 2.03
CA GLU A 46 4.54 -19.76 3.38
C GLU A 46 4.29 -18.30 3.82
N TYR A 47 4.03 -17.39 2.88
CA TYR A 47 3.71 -15.99 3.17
C TYR A 47 2.28 -15.82 3.66
N ARG A 48 2.07 -14.93 4.65
CA ARG A 48 0.74 -14.65 5.22
C ARG A 48 0.00 -15.90 5.74
N ASN A 49 0.75 -16.86 6.31
CA ASN A 49 0.15 -18.04 6.92
C ASN A 49 -0.30 -17.75 8.36
N TYR A 50 -1.61 -17.50 8.51
CA TYR A 50 -2.28 -17.25 9.78
C TYR A 50 -2.80 -18.51 10.48
N GLU A 51 -2.55 -19.73 9.98
CA GLU A 51 -3.07 -20.96 10.58
C GLU A 51 -2.03 -21.71 11.41
N THR A 52 -0.77 -21.76 10.97
CA THR A 52 0.26 -22.64 11.56
C THR A 52 1.37 -21.90 12.33
N THR A 53 1.43 -20.57 12.22
CA THR A 53 2.60 -19.76 12.61
C THR A 53 2.24 -18.49 13.39
N ILE A 54 1.05 -18.42 14.00
CA ILE A 54 0.64 -17.19 14.69
C ILE A 54 1.52 -16.97 15.94
N ARG A 55 2.39 -15.96 15.91
CA ARG A 55 2.83 -15.31 17.15
C ARG A 55 1.55 -14.77 17.81
N ASP A 56 1.28 -15.13 19.08
CA ASP A 56 0.08 -14.67 19.81
C ASP A 56 -0.14 -13.14 19.71
N THR A 57 0.95 -12.40 19.51
CA THR A 57 1.00 -10.95 19.25
C THR A 57 0.23 -10.52 18.00
N VAL A 58 0.32 -11.24 16.87
CA VAL A 58 -0.38 -10.89 15.61
C VAL A 58 -1.89 -11.11 15.75
N LYS A 59 -2.30 -12.18 16.45
CA LYS A 59 -3.71 -12.44 16.72
C LYS A 59 -4.32 -11.37 17.62
N GLU A 60 -3.60 -10.99 18.69
CA GLU A 60 -4.04 -9.93 19.59
C GLU A 60 -4.07 -8.57 18.90
N PHE A 61 -3.09 -8.28 18.04
CA PHE A 61 -3.08 -7.10 17.18
C PHE A 61 -4.38 -6.99 16.37
N TYR A 62 -4.74 -8.04 15.61
CA TYR A 62 -5.93 -8.01 14.77
C TYR A 62 -7.22 -8.00 15.61
N ARG A 63 -7.23 -8.65 16.78
CA ARG A 63 -8.35 -8.53 17.72
C ARG A 63 -8.57 -7.07 18.14
N LEU A 64 -7.50 -6.36 18.53
CA LEU A 64 -7.59 -4.94 18.89
C LEU A 64 -7.98 -4.07 17.71
N ASN A 65 -7.44 -4.32 16.51
CA ASN A 65 -7.80 -3.61 15.28
C ASN A 65 -9.31 -3.74 15.01
N HIS A 66 -9.81 -4.97 14.89
CA HIS A 66 -11.20 -5.23 14.52
C HIS A 66 -12.20 -4.74 15.57
N ILE A 67 -11.85 -4.71 16.86
CA ILE A 67 -12.74 -4.20 17.91
C ILE A 67 -12.86 -2.67 17.87
N ASN A 68 -11.75 -1.97 17.60
CA ASN A 68 -11.66 -0.53 17.84
C ASN A 68 -11.79 0.34 16.57
N GLN A 69 -11.58 -0.23 15.38
CA GLN A 69 -11.83 0.45 14.10
C GLN A 69 -13.33 0.57 13.84
N THR A 70 -13.94 1.60 14.44
CA THR A 70 -15.33 2.00 14.22
C THR A 70 -15.40 3.15 13.22
N TYR A 71 -16.56 3.35 12.59
CA TYR A 71 -16.81 4.48 11.72
C TYR A 71 -16.46 5.83 12.38
N ASN A 72 -16.91 6.02 13.62
CA ASN A 72 -16.63 7.24 14.39
C ASN A 72 -15.15 7.41 14.72
N PHE A 73 -14.45 6.31 15.04
CA PHE A 73 -13.01 6.34 15.28
C PHE A 73 -12.25 6.81 14.03
N VAL A 74 -12.57 6.24 12.86
CA VAL A 74 -11.95 6.61 11.59
C VAL A 74 -12.14 8.08 11.28
N LEU A 75 -13.38 8.60 11.35
CA LEU A 75 -13.66 10.02 11.13
C LEU A 75 -12.89 10.94 12.08
N GLN A 76 -12.72 10.51 13.34
CA GLN A 76 -11.94 11.27 14.32
C GLN A 76 -10.46 11.31 13.94
N LYS A 77 -9.90 10.19 13.49
CA LYS A 77 -8.50 10.08 13.09
C LYS A 77 -8.18 10.84 11.80
N GLU A 78 -9.06 10.75 10.81
CA GLU A 78 -8.97 11.60 9.60
C GLU A 78 -8.93 13.08 9.98
N LYS A 79 -9.86 13.54 10.84
CA LYS A 79 -9.89 14.92 11.32
C LYS A 79 -8.65 15.32 12.12
N GLU A 80 -8.06 14.38 12.84
CA GLU A 80 -6.87 14.62 13.66
C GLU A 80 -5.61 14.73 12.79
N PHE A 81 -5.33 13.74 11.95
CA PHE A 81 -4.04 13.55 11.31
C PHE A 81 -3.94 14.15 9.91
N LEU A 82 -5.06 14.35 9.20
CA LEU A 82 -5.04 14.95 7.86
C LEU A 82 -4.81 16.48 7.86
N LYS A 83 -4.55 17.05 9.04
CA LYS A 83 -4.04 18.43 9.17
C LYS A 83 -2.55 18.52 8.87
N PHE A 84 -1.82 17.41 8.97
CA PHE A 84 -0.37 17.34 8.77
C PHE A 84 0.39 18.36 9.62
N ASP A 85 0.09 18.40 10.93
CA ASP A 85 0.61 19.39 11.88
C ASP A 85 1.48 18.79 12.98
N LYS A 86 1.91 17.53 12.84
CA LYS A 86 2.74 16.82 13.83
C LYS A 86 4.21 17.18 13.68
N LYS A 87 4.74 17.20 12.45
CA LYS A 87 6.16 17.48 12.19
C LYS A 87 6.41 17.89 10.74
N GLU A 88 7.40 18.75 10.50
CA GLU A 88 7.92 19.00 9.15
C GLU A 88 9.29 18.30 9.01
N MET A 89 9.44 17.47 7.98
CA MET A 89 10.62 16.63 7.77
C MET A 89 10.98 16.54 6.30
N SER A 90 12.27 16.37 5.99
CA SER A 90 12.64 15.83 4.68
C SER A 90 12.22 14.36 4.61
N VAL A 91 12.15 13.80 3.39
CA VAL A 91 11.89 12.36 3.21
C VAL A 91 12.93 11.51 3.95
N TRP A 92 14.19 11.94 3.97
CA TRP A 92 15.28 11.22 4.62
C TRP A 92 15.14 11.23 6.13
N ASP A 93 14.79 12.38 6.73
CA ASP A 93 14.50 12.46 8.16
C ASP A 93 13.30 11.60 8.54
N ALA A 94 12.30 11.49 7.65
CA ALA A 94 11.12 10.66 7.87
C ALA A 94 11.45 9.16 7.80
N VAL A 95 12.33 8.75 6.90
CA VAL A 95 12.87 7.37 6.83
C VAL A 95 13.67 7.04 8.08
N GLU A 96 14.58 7.93 8.51
CA GLU A 96 15.35 7.76 9.75
C GLU A 96 14.45 7.72 10.99
N PHE A 97 13.36 8.50 10.98
CA PHE A 97 12.35 8.44 12.02
C PHE A 97 11.65 7.09 12.02
N LEU A 98 11.19 6.63 10.84
CA LEU A 98 10.47 5.36 10.67
C LEU A 98 11.28 4.13 11.10
N ASN A 99 12.60 4.15 10.92
CA ASN A 99 13.51 3.09 11.38
C ASN A 99 13.50 2.88 12.92
N GLN A 100 12.85 3.74 13.69
CA GLN A 100 12.62 3.53 15.14
C GLN A 100 11.45 2.57 15.42
N LEU A 101 10.65 2.21 14.41
CA LEU A 101 9.48 1.35 14.52
C LEU A 101 9.82 -0.12 14.18
N VAL A 102 9.28 -1.04 14.98
CA VAL A 102 9.15 -2.47 14.64
C VAL A 102 7.67 -2.76 14.39
N ASP A 103 7.33 -3.33 13.24
CA ASP A 103 5.93 -3.62 12.85
C ASP A 103 5.48 -4.97 13.43
N ASP A 104 4.53 -4.93 14.36
CA ASP A 104 4.03 -6.12 15.07
C ASP A 104 2.95 -6.90 14.29
N SER A 105 2.47 -6.35 13.15
CA SER A 105 1.40 -6.95 12.35
C SER A 105 1.89 -7.89 11.25
N ASP A 106 3.14 -7.73 10.82
CA ASP A 106 3.76 -8.52 9.76
C ASP A 106 4.29 -9.85 10.31
N PRO A 107 3.73 -11.01 9.90
CA PRO A 107 4.23 -12.31 10.35
C PRO A 107 5.55 -12.72 9.69
N ASP A 108 6.01 -11.99 8.66
CA ASP A 108 7.05 -12.45 7.74
C ASP A 108 8.45 -11.84 7.97
N THR A 109 8.60 -10.77 8.76
CA THR A 109 9.91 -10.09 8.97
C THR A 109 10.06 -9.29 10.28
N ASP A 110 11.30 -9.18 10.79
CA ASP A 110 11.73 -8.28 11.88
C ASP A 110 12.75 -7.22 11.34
N MET A 111 12.68 -6.87 10.04
CA MET A 111 13.65 -6.01 9.35
C MET A 111 13.51 -4.52 9.65
N ASP A 112 14.61 -3.79 9.46
CA ASP A 112 14.63 -2.31 9.42
C ASP A 112 13.69 -1.78 8.32
N GLN A 113 12.93 -0.73 8.61
CA GLN A 113 11.88 -0.23 7.69
C GLN A 113 12.47 0.25 6.36
N LEU A 114 13.61 0.94 6.39
CA LEU A 114 14.34 1.31 5.17
C LEU A 114 14.68 0.09 4.30
N GLN A 115 15.02 -1.05 4.90
CA GLN A 115 15.34 -2.25 4.13
C GLN A 115 14.11 -2.81 3.41
N HIS A 116 12.95 -2.82 4.07
CA HIS A 116 11.67 -3.20 3.45
C HIS A 116 11.32 -2.28 2.27
N LEU A 117 11.40 -0.96 2.48
CA LEU A 117 11.15 0.04 1.44
C LEU A 117 12.08 -0.14 0.24
N LEU A 118 13.38 -0.37 0.49
CA LEU A 118 14.37 -0.61 -0.57
C LEU A 118 14.14 -1.94 -1.29
N GLN A 119 13.75 -3.01 -0.60
CA GLN A 119 13.49 -4.30 -1.23
C GLN A 119 12.32 -4.22 -2.21
N THR A 120 11.24 -3.59 -1.78
CA THR A 120 10.04 -3.39 -2.61
C THR A 120 10.37 -2.54 -3.84
N SER A 121 10.99 -1.37 -3.63
CA SER A 121 11.34 -0.46 -4.72
C SER A 121 12.40 -1.00 -5.67
N GLU A 122 13.42 -1.72 -5.20
CA GLU A 122 14.43 -2.33 -6.06
C GLU A 122 13.87 -3.51 -6.87
N ALA A 123 12.91 -4.27 -6.33
CA ALA A 123 12.24 -5.31 -7.09
C ALA A 123 11.42 -4.72 -8.25
N ILE A 124 10.69 -3.63 -7.99
CA ILE A 124 9.96 -2.87 -9.02
C ILE A 124 10.94 -2.30 -10.06
N ARG A 125 12.07 -1.74 -9.61
CA ARG A 125 13.09 -1.15 -10.48
C ARG A 125 13.76 -2.21 -11.36
N ALA A 126 14.06 -3.39 -10.81
CA ALA A 126 14.67 -4.50 -11.54
C ALA A 126 13.79 -5.02 -12.68
N ASP A 127 12.47 -4.90 -12.52
CA ASP A 127 11.48 -5.29 -13.53
C ASP A 127 11.12 -4.14 -14.52
N ASN A 128 11.89 -3.04 -14.48
CA ASN A 128 11.81 -1.92 -15.41
C ASN A 128 10.45 -1.20 -15.43
N HIS A 129 9.75 -1.15 -14.30
CA HIS A 129 8.61 -0.25 -14.09
C HIS A 129 9.07 1.21 -14.03
N PRO A 130 8.16 2.20 -14.19
CA PRO A 130 8.53 3.60 -14.15
C PRO A 130 9.07 4.02 -12.81
N ASP A 131 9.77 5.12 -12.87
CA ASP A 131 10.28 5.79 -11.70
C ASP A 131 9.18 6.19 -10.68
N TRP A 132 7.97 6.59 -11.09
CA TRP A 132 6.87 6.85 -10.16
C TRP A 132 6.43 5.59 -9.40
N MET A 133 6.49 4.42 -10.02
CA MET A 133 6.11 3.15 -9.39
C MET A 133 7.22 2.66 -8.46
N VAL A 134 8.48 2.85 -8.85
CA VAL A 134 9.64 2.62 -7.97
C VAL A 134 9.54 3.51 -6.73
N LEU A 135 9.22 4.79 -6.91
CA LEU A 135 9.02 5.73 -5.81
C LEU A 135 7.86 5.32 -4.91
N THR A 136 6.76 4.83 -5.50
CA THR A 136 5.61 4.30 -4.75
C THR A 136 6.03 3.13 -3.87
N GLY A 137 6.82 2.19 -4.40
CA GLY A 137 7.38 1.10 -3.59
C GLY A 137 8.29 1.58 -2.46
N PHE A 138 9.05 2.65 -2.67
CA PHE A 138 9.90 3.23 -1.63
C PHE A 138 9.09 3.96 -0.54
N PHE A 139 7.81 4.25 -0.78
CA PHE A 139 7.01 5.08 0.08
C PHE A 139 5.74 4.45 0.66
N HIS A 140 5.31 3.29 0.16
CA HIS A 140 4.01 2.70 0.54
C HIS A 140 3.79 2.63 2.06
N ASP A 141 4.83 2.28 2.80
CA ASP A 141 4.81 2.15 4.25
C ASP A 141 5.22 3.42 5.04
N MET A 142 5.49 4.53 4.37
CA MET A 142 5.91 5.77 5.06
C MET A 142 4.82 6.34 5.98
N GLY A 143 3.56 5.96 5.80
CA GLY A 143 2.48 6.32 6.72
C GLY A 143 2.60 5.69 8.11
N LYS A 144 3.47 4.68 8.29
CA LYS A 144 3.72 4.02 9.57
C LYS A 144 4.34 4.93 10.64
N VAL A 145 4.80 6.12 10.25
CA VAL A 145 5.20 7.19 11.18
C VAL A 145 4.09 7.60 12.15
N LEU A 146 2.82 7.29 11.86
CA LEU A 146 1.70 7.45 12.81
C LEU A 146 1.99 6.76 14.16
N CYS A 147 2.61 5.58 14.16
CA CYS A 147 3.01 4.89 15.40
C CYS A 147 3.94 5.76 16.26
N LEU A 148 4.86 6.47 15.60
CA LEU A 148 5.83 7.33 16.26
C LEU A 148 5.23 8.67 16.69
N PHE A 149 4.06 9.04 16.16
CA PHE A 149 3.23 10.12 16.66
C PHE A 149 2.27 9.70 17.78
N GLY A 150 2.39 8.46 18.27
CA GLY A 150 1.67 7.94 19.41
C GLY A 150 0.41 7.15 19.07
N GLU A 151 0.13 6.88 17.79
CA GLU A 151 -0.93 5.93 17.44
C GLU A 151 -0.53 4.51 17.85
N PRO A 152 -1.47 3.70 18.33
CA PRO A 152 -1.22 2.28 18.51
C PRO A 152 -1.02 1.61 17.14
N GLN A 153 -0.23 0.54 17.10
CA GLN A 153 0.02 -0.20 15.84
C GLN A 153 -1.28 -0.63 15.17
N TRP A 154 -2.28 -1.10 15.93
CA TRP A 154 -3.57 -1.54 15.37
C TRP A 154 -4.35 -0.42 14.67
N ALA A 155 -4.03 0.86 14.93
CA ALA A 155 -4.59 2.02 14.25
C ALA A 155 -3.65 2.60 13.17
N THR A 156 -2.61 1.86 12.80
CA THR A 156 -1.58 2.31 11.86
C THR A 156 -1.30 1.28 10.77
N VAL A 157 -1.05 0.02 11.14
CA VAL A 157 -0.65 -1.06 10.22
C VAL A 157 -1.74 -2.12 10.07
N GLY A 158 -1.47 -3.16 9.29
CA GLY A 158 -2.36 -4.30 9.05
C GLY A 158 -3.34 -4.12 7.89
N ASP A 159 -4.01 -5.21 7.53
CA ASP A 159 -5.00 -5.22 6.45
C ASP A 159 -6.13 -4.22 6.70
N THR A 160 -6.55 -3.51 5.65
CA THR A 160 -7.62 -2.50 5.70
C THR A 160 -8.94 -3.03 5.17
N TYR A 161 -10.03 -2.39 5.60
CA TYR A 161 -11.40 -2.73 5.20
C TYR A 161 -12.34 -1.52 5.35
N PRO A 162 -13.45 -1.44 4.59
CA PRO A 162 -14.47 -0.42 4.78
C PRO A 162 -15.08 -0.45 6.18
N VAL A 163 -15.23 0.72 6.81
CA VAL A 163 -16.05 0.93 8.01
C VAL A 163 -17.38 1.57 7.64
N GLY A 164 -18.41 1.49 8.49
CA GLY A 164 -19.73 2.06 8.19
C GLY A 164 -20.61 1.20 7.26
N CYS A 165 -20.18 -0.01 6.92
CA CYS A 165 -20.98 -1.08 6.31
C CYS A 165 -20.63 -2.44 6.91
N ALA A 166 -21.36 -3.49 6.53
CA ALA A 166 -21.14 -4.83 7.07
C ALA A 166 -19.73 -5.34 6.75
N PHE A 167 -19.05 -5.88 7.76
CA PHE A 167 -17.73 -6.49 7.61
C PHE A 167 -17.81 -7.82 6.85
N SER A 168 -16.93 -7.98 5.86
CA SER A 168 -16.77 -9.21 5.08
C SER A 168 -16.13 -10.33 5.91
N ASP A 169 -16.57 -11.57 5.68
CA ASP A 169 -15.95 -12.77 6.26
C ASP A 169 -14.56 -13.08 5.66
N LYS A 170 -14.20 -12.41 4.55
CA LYS A 170 -12.87 -12.45 3.92
C LYS A 170 -11.81 -11.64 4.63
N ILE A 171 -12.17 -10.79 5.59
CA ILE A 171 -11.18 -10.12 6.42
C ILE A 171 -10.52 -11.16 7.32
N VAL A 172 -9.18 -11.08 7.43
CA VAL A 172 -8.42 -11.93 8.34
C VAL A 172 -9.02 -11.87 9.76
N PHE A 173 -9.16 -13.00 10.45
CA PHE A 173 -9.79 -13.08 11.78
C PHE A 173 -11.13 -12.32 11.92
N SER A 174 -12.00 -12.41 10.90
CA SER A 174 -13.30 -11.72 10.88
C SER A 174 -14.23 -12.07 12.05
N GLU A 175 -13.97 -13.16 12.78
CA GLU A 175 -14.72 -13.52 13.98
C GLU A 175 -14.63 -12.47 15.11
N PHE A 176 -13.56 -11.68 15.15
CA PHE A 176 -13.36 -10.65 16.17
C PHE A 176 -14.30 -9.44 16.01
N PHE A 177 -14.85 -9.20 14.82
CA PHE A 177 -15.81 -8.11 14.62
C PHE A 177 -17.07 -8.24 15.47
N LYS A 178 -17.41 -9.43 15.99
CA LYS A 178 -18.54 -9.60 16.91
C LYS A 178 -18.43 -8.74 18.18
N GLU A 179 -17.22 -8.34 18.55
CA GLU A 179 -16.96 -7.45 19.68
C GLU A 179 -16.88 -5.96 19.27
N ASN A 180 -16.89 -5.65 17.97
CA ASN A 180 -16.93 -4.28 17.48
C ASN A 180 -18.33 -3.67 17.68
N PRO A 181 -18.46 -2.47 18.27
CA PRO A 181 -19.75 -1.80 18.44
C PRO A 181 -20.57 -1.63 17.16
N ASP A 182 -19.90 -1.42 16.02
CA ASP A 182 -20.55 -1.20 14.72
C ASP A 182 -21.13 -2.49 14.12
N TYR A 183 -20.66 -3.66 14.54
CA TYR A 183 -21.13 -4.96 14.03
C TYR A 183 -22.62 -5.21 14.31
N HIS A 184 -23.12 -4.70 15.43
CA HIS A 184 -24.52 -4.80 15.82
C HIS A 184 -25.31 -3.50 15.58
N ASN A 185 -24.67 -2.45 15.05
CA ASN A 185 -25.32 -1.18 14.78
C ASN A 185 -26.18 -1.29 13.49
N PRO A 186 -27.51 -1.07 13.55
CA PRO A 186 -28.38 -1.17 12.37
C PRO A 186 -28.03 -0.19 11.23
N ASP A 187 -27.33 0.91 11.53
CA ASP A 187 -26.90 1.88 10.53
C ASP A 187 -25.70 1.37 9.71
N TYR A 188 -24.91 0.44 10.27
CA TYR A 188 -23.64 -0.03 9.68
C TYR A 188 -23.65 -1.51 9.34
N ASN A 189 -24.48 -2.34 9.98
CA ASN A 189 -24.42 -3.80 9.84
C ASN A 189 -25.15 -4.35 8.61
N THR A 190 -25.57 -3.50 7.68
CA THR A 190 -26.15 -3.90 6.40
C THR A 190 -25.10 -3.89 5.30
N LYS A 191 -25.38 -4.55 4.18
CA LYS A 191 -24.47 -4.64 3.02
C LYS A 191 -23.89 -3.28 2.62
N TYR A 192 -24.73 -2.24 2.62
CA TYR A 192 -24.32 -0.91 2.21
C TYR A 192 -24.07 0.02 3.41
N GLY A 193 -24.70 -0.23 4.56
CA GLY A 193 -24.64 0.64 5.72
C GLY A 193 -25.00 2.07 5.33
N ILE A 194 -24.04 2.99 5.48
CA ILE A 194 -24.20 4.41 5.11
C ILE A 194 -23.93 4.72 3.63
N TYR A 195 -23.42 3.76 2.85
CA TYR A 195 -22.99 3.99 1.49
C TYR A 195 -24.09 3.74 0.47
N GLU A 196 -23.97 4.37 -0.70
CA GLU A 196 -24.79 4.03 -1.85
C GLU A 196 -24.16 2.88 -2.65
N PRO A 197 -24.96 2.08 -3.37
CA PRO A 197 -24.43 1.05 -4.28
C PRO A 197 -23.49 1.66 -5.32
N ASN A 198 -22.31 1.05 -5.49
CA ASN A 198 -21.30 1.47 -6.47
C ASN A 198 -20.92 2.96 -6.35
N CYS A 199 -20.88 3.48 -5.12
CA CYS A 199 -20.53 4.87 -4.85
C CYS A 199 -19.07 5.22 -5.18
N GLY A 200 -18.22 4.23 -5.40
CA GLY A 200 -16.80 4.40 -5.63
C GLY A 200 -16.03 4.45 -4.31
N LEU A 201 -14.88 3.79 -4.23
CA LEU A 201 -14.09 3.71 -2.99
C LEU A 201 -13.56 5.08 -2.54
N SER A 202 -13.50 6.05 -3.45
CA SER A 202 -13.22 7.45 -3.09
C SER A 202 -14.23 8.06 -2.11
N ASN A 203 -15.45 7.51 -2.02
CA ASN A 203 -16.52 7.91 -1.10
C ASN A 203 -16.68 6.94 0.09
N VAL A 204 -15.78 5.96 0.23
CA VAL A 204 -15.80 4.95 1.30
C VAL A 204 -14.75 5.30 2.33
N HIS A 205 -15.13 5.27 3.62
CA HIS A 205 -14.17 5.35 4.70
C HIS A 205 -13.58 3.97 4.96
N MET A 206 -12.26 3.87 4.79
CA MET A 206 -11.47 2.69 5.13
C MET A 206 -11.08 2.73 6.61
N SER A 207 -10.86 1.58 7.23
CA SER A 207 -10.20 1.48 8.53
C SER A 207 -8.93 2.33 8.54
N TRP A 208 -8.75 3.15 9.58
CA TRP A 208 -7.69 4.16 9.62
C TRP A 208 -6.31 3.51 9.72
N GLY A 209 -5.34 4.01 8.93
CA GLY A 209 -3.98 3.51 8.94
C GLY A 209 -3.05 4.25 7.97
N HIS A 210 -1.88 3.66 7.74
CA HIS A 210 -0.80 4.20 6.93
C HIS A 210 -1.20 4.46 5.47
N ASP A 211 -2.01 3.59 4.85
CA ASP A 211 -2.52 3.75 3.48
C ASP A 211 -3.20 5.12 3.27
N GLU A 212 -4.29 5.40 4.00
CA GLU A 212 -5.09 6.61 3.83
C GLU A 212 -4.29 7.86 4.20
N TYR A 213 -3.56 7.82 5.31
CA TYR A 213 -2.75 8.95 5.77
C TYR A 213 -1.70 9.35 4.74
N PHE A 214 -0.97 8.37 4.20
CA PHE A 214 0.10 8.66 3.25
C PHE A 214 -0.44 8.98 1.85
N TYR A 215 -1.53 8.34 1.41
CA TYR A 215 -2.27 8.74 0.21
C TYR A 215 -2.66 10.23 0.26
N GLN A 216 -3.27 10.67 1.37
CA GLN A 216 -3.74 12.05 1.51
C GLN A 216 -2.59 13.07 1.46
N MET A 217 -1.41 12.69 1.95
CA MET A 217 -0.19 13.50 1.85
C MET A 217 0.32 13.57 0.41
N MET A 218 0.29 12.44 -0.31
CA MET A 218 0.89 12.29 -1.64
C MET A 218 -0.01 12.70 -2.81
N LYS A 219 -1.32 12.90 -2.59
CA LYS A 219 -2.31 13.12 -3.66
C LYS A 219 -2.04 14.26 -4.64
N ASN A 220 -1.20 15.22 -4.27
CA ASN A 220 -0.83 16.36 -5.13
C ASN A 220 0.52 16.17 -5.84
N TYR A 221 1.23 15.06 -5.59
CA TYR A 221 2.60 14.84 -6.06
C TYR A 221 2.75 13.63 -6.98
N LEU A 222 1.91 12.61 -6.81
CA LEU A 222 2.02 11.35 -7.55
C LEU A 222 0.87 11.17 -8.57
N PRO A 223 1.11 10.42 -9.65
CA PRO A 223 0.06 10.08 -10.61
C PRO A 223 -1.00 9.16 -9.97
N GLU A 224 -2.20 9.14 -10.53
CA GLU A 224 -3.34 8.40 -9.95
C GLU A 224 -3.10 6.89 -9.74
N PRO A 225 -2.45 6.14 -10.66
CA PRO A 225 -2.09 4.74 -10.41
C PRO A 225 -1.25 4.54 -9.15
N ALA A 226 -0.26 5.40 -8.91
CA ALA A 226 0.56 5.38 -7.69
C ALA A 226 -0.31 5.62 -6.45
N LEU A 227 -1.23 6.58 -6.53
CA LEU A 227 -2.12 6.93 -5.43
C LEU A 227 -3.08 5.79 -5.08
N TYR A 228 -3.59 5.05 -6.07
CA TYR A 228 -4.41 3.86 -5.82
C TYR A 228 -3.61 2.73 -5.18
N MET A 229 -2.37 2.51 -5.61
CA MET A 229 -1.47 1.57 -4.96
C MET A 229 -1.26 1.96 -3.50
N LEU A 230 -0.87 3.21 -3.21
CA LEU A 230 -0.66 3.68 -1.83
C LEU A 230 -1.92 3.52 -0.97
N ARG A 231 -3.09 3.91 -1.48
CA ARG A 231 -4.32 3.98 -0.71
C ARG A 231 -4.96 2.62 -0.40
N TYR A 232 -4.67 1.60 -1.21
CA TYR A 232 -5.40 0.32 -1.14
C TYR A 232 -4.48 -0.90 -1.15
N HIS A 233 -3.16 -0.77 -1.00
CA HIS A 233 -2.25 -1.92 -0.96
C HIS A 233 -2.46 -2.81 0.27
N SER A 234 -3.02 -2.28 1.36
CA SER A 234 -3.43 -3.08 2.52
C SER A 234 -4.85 -3.64 2.39
N PHE A 235 -5.60 -3.32 1.32
CA PHE A 235 -7.01 -3.72 1.17
C PHE A 235 -7.17 -5.15 0.65
N TYR A 236 -6.52 -6.11 1.33
CA TYR A 236 -6.48 -7.53 0.96
C TYR A 236 -7.84 -8.15 0.68
N PRO A 237 -8.90 -7.91 1.49
CA PRO A 237 -10.23 -8.41 1.19
C PRO A 237 -10.69 -8.09 -0.22
N GLN A 238 -10.32 -6.94 -0.78
CA GLN A 238 -10.61 -6.62 -2.17
C GLN A 238 -9.57 -7.27 -3.09
N HIS A 239 -8.31 -6.80 -3.08
CA HIS A 239 -7.40 -7.08 -4.20
C HIS A 239 -6.96 -8.55 -4.28
N ARG A 240 -7.17 -9.33 -3.21
CA ARG A 240 -6.98 -10.79 -3.19
C ARG A 240 -8.29 -11.56 -3.34
N ASP A 241 -9.32 -11.21 -2.58
CA ASP A 241 -10.54 -12.04 -2.44
C ASP A 241 -11.79 -11.49 -3.14
N ASN A 242 -11.68 -10.35 -3.82
CA ASN A 242 -12.77 -9.65 -4.51
C ASN A 242 -13.97 -9.31 -3.60
N ALA A 243 -13.76 -9.11 -2.30
CA ALA A 243 -14.78 -8.54 -1.43
C ALA A 243 -15.08 -7.07 -1.80
N TYR A 244 -16.21 -6.56 -1.31
CA TYR A 244 -16.61 -5.15 -1.45
C TYR A 244 -16.84 -4.63 -2.88
N GLU A 245 -16.95 -5.50 -3.88
CA GLU A 245 -17.31 -5.13 -5.27
C GLU A 245 -18.59 -4.28 -5.40
N HIS A 246 -19.50 -4.38 -4.44
CA HIS A 246 -20.75 -3.63 -4.41
C HIS A 246 -20.58 -2.16 -4.02
N LEU A 247 -19.41 -1.77 -3.51
CA LEU A 247 -19.04 -0.37 -3.25
C LEU A 247 -18.22 0.23 -4.41
N MET A 248 -17.48 -0.61 -5.15
CA MET A 248 -16.61 -0.18 -6.23
C MET A 248 -17.39 0.32 -7.45
N ASP A 249 -16.94 1.44 -8.02
CA ASP A 249 -17.41 1.95 -9.30
C ASP A 249 -16.61 1.38 -10.49
N LYS A 250 -16.82 1.93 -11.69
CA LYS A 250 -16.08 1.50 -12.88
C LYS A 250 -14.59 1.87 -12.80
N HIS A 251 -14.28 3.05 -12.25
CA HIS A 251 -12.93 3.58 -12.15
C HIS A 251 -12.09 2.79 -11.15
N ASP A 252 -12.65 2.43 -10.00
CA ASP A 252 -11.99 1.55 -9.03
C ASP A 252 -11.59 0.22 -9.68
N ARG A 253 -12.50 -0.39 -10.44
CA ARG A 253 -12.25 -1.69 -11.10
C ARG A 253 -11.10 -1.62 -12.09
N GLU A 254 -11.00 -0.51 -12.82
CA GLU A 254 -9.88 -0.22 -13.70
C GLU A 254 -8.60 -0.01 -12.87
N MET A 255 -8.62 0.83 -11.84
CA MET A 255 -7.43 1.17 -11.05
C MET A 255 -6.88 0.02 -10.19
N PHE A 256 -7.73 -0.91 -9.75
CA PHE A 256 -7.28 -2.08 -8.97
C PHE A 256 -6.35 -3.02 -9.76
N LYS A 257 -6.24 -2.85 -11.09
CA LYS A 257 -5.18 -3.50 -11.89
C LYS A 257 -3.78 -3.15 -11.37
N TRP A 258 -3.58 -1.90 -10.93
CA TRP A 258 -2.32 -1.38 -10.36
C TRP A 258 -2.07 -1.87 -8.95
N VAL A 259 -3.11 -1.90 -8.10
CA VAL A 259 -2.99 -2.44 -6.74
C VAL A 259 -2.55 -3.90 -6.77
N ARG A 260 -3.17 -4.71 -7.64
CA ARG A 260 -2.77 -6.11 -7.86
C ARG A 260 -1.37 -6.24 -8.45
N LEU A 261 -0.93 -5.30 -9.28
CA LEU A 261 0.42 -5.31 -9.86
C LEU A 261 1.47 -5.01 -8.80
N PHE A 262 1.16 -4.11 -7.86
CA PHE A 262 2.04 -3.71 -6.78
C PHE A 262 2.22 -4.80 -5.71
N ASN A 263 1.12 -5.45 -5.31
CA ASN A 263 1.08 -6.36 -4.15
C ASN A 263 2.18 -7.45 -4.14
N PRO A 264 2.54 -8.11 -5.26
CA PRO A 264 3.63 -9.08 -5.26
C PRO A 264 4.99 -8.49 -4.87
N TYR A 265 5.28 -7.23 -5.23
CA TYR A 265 6.55 -6.60 -4.88
C TYR A 265 6.63 -6.28 -3.39
N ASP A 266 5.54 -5.79 -2.80
CA ASP A 266 5.46 -5.57 -1.35
C ASP A 266 5.59 -6.89 -0.58
N LEU A 267 4.83 -7.91 -0.99
CA LEU A 267 4.75 -9.16 -0.25
C LEU A 267 5.99 -10.06 -0.39
N TYR A 268 6.48 -10.26 -1.62
CA TYR A 268 7.44 -11.32 -1.94
C TYR A 268 8.89 -10.85 -2.09
N SER A 269 9.15 -9.54 -2.12
CA SER A 269 10.51 -9.01 -2.27
C SER A 269 11.35 -9.12 -0.98
N LYS A 270 10.75 -9.56 0.13
CA LYS A 270 11.37 -9.78 1.44
C LYS A 270 12.54 -10.76 1.33
N ASN A 271 13.76 -10.23 1.31
CA ASN A 271 14.98 -10.99 0.99
C ASN A 271 15.98 -10.96 2.16
N PRO A 272 16.57 -12.10 2.58
CA PRO A 272 17.60 -12.11 3.61
C PRO A 272 18.87 -11.32 3.26
N ILE A 273 19.12 -11.03 1.97
CA ILE A 273 20.22 -10.18 1.52
C ILE A 273 19.71 -8.73 1.36
N PRO A 274 20.05 -7.82 2.29
CA PRO A 274 19.58 -6.44 2.25
C PRO A 274 20.21 -5.64 1.09
N PRO A 275 19.45 -4.76 0.42
CA PRO A 275 19.99 -3.78 -0.53
C PRO A 275 21.06 -2.87 0.09
N ASP A 276 22.09 -2.52 -0.70
CA ASP A 276 23.17 -1.64 -0.25
C ASP A 276 22.77 -0.16 -0.39
N TRP A 277 22.29 0.42 0.70
CA TRP A 277 21.84 1.82 0.73
C TRP A 277 22.90 2.81 0.22
N GLN A 278 24.19 2.60 0.52
CA GLN A 278 25.23 3.56 0.11
C GLN A 278 25.40 3.62 -1.41
N LYS A 279 25.12 2.52 -2.11
CA LYS A 279 25.14 2.48 -3.58
C LYS A 279 23.84 3.02 -4.18
N LEU A 280 22.72 2.79 -3.53
CA LEU A 280 21.39 3.16 -4.02
C LEU A 280 21.02 4.61 -3.75
N LYS A 281 21.59 5.20 -2.68
CA LYS A 281 21.27 6.53 -2.20
C LYS A 281 21.20 7.61 -3.30
N PRO A 282 22.19 7.76 -4.20
CA PRO A 282 22.12 8.80 -5.24
C PRO A 282 20.89 8.67 -6.16
N TYR A 283 20.50 7.44 -6.51
CA TYR A 283 19.32 7.20 -7.35
C TYR A 283 18.03 7.62 -6.63
N TYR A 284 17.87 7.23 -5.36
CA TYR A 284 16.69 7.58 -4.58
C TYR A 284 16.66 9.08 -4.25
N GLU A 285 17.80 9.73 -4.04
CA GLU A 285 17.89 11.19 -3.87
C GLU A 285 17.38 11.94 -5.10
N ASP A 286 17.83 11.57 -6.29
CA ASP A 286 17.36 12.15 -7.55
C ASP A 286 15.87 11.85 -7.79
N LEU A 287 15.43 10.63 -7.48
CA LEU A 287 14.04 10.20 -7.66
C LEU A 287 13.08 10.99 -6.76
N VAL A 288 13.42 11.15 -5.49
CA VAL A 288 12.62 11.95 -4.55
C VAL A 288 12.59 13.41 -4.98
N ALA A 289 13.73 13.99 -5.36
CA ALA A 289 13.83 15.38 -5.80
C ALA A 289 13.02 15.66 -7.08
N LYS A 290 12.79 14.65 -7.92
CA LYS A 290 11.94 14.76 -9.11
C LYS A 290 10.46 14.97 -8.78
N TYR A 291 9.95 14.31 -7.74
CA TYR A 291 8.52 14.22 -7.46
C TYR A 291 8.07 15.09 -6.27
N LEU A 292 8.95 15.28 -5.29
CA LEU A 292 8.59 15.86 -4.00
C LEU A 292 9.31 17.17 -3.71
N PRO A 293 8.70 18.04 -2.90
CA PRO A 293 9.39 19.18 -2.31
C PRO A 293 10.51 18.71 -1.36
N THR A 294 11.38 19.64 -0.97
CA THR A 294 12.48 19.37 -0.03
C THR A 294 12.02 18.88 1.34
N THR A 295 10.82 19.32 1.77
CA THR A 295 10.20 18.93 3.03
C THR A 295 8.72 18.64 2.84
N LEU A 296 8.20 17.72 3.64
CA LEU A 296 6.80 17.40 3.78
C LEU A 296 6.33 17.72 5.19
N LYS A 297 5.05 18.07 5.30
CA LYS A 297 4.38 18.19 6.58
C LYS A 297 3.68 16.87 6.86
N PHE A 298 4.00 16.29 8.01
CA PHE A 298 3.46 15.06 8.57
C PHE A 298 2.51 15.39 9.72
#